data_AF-A0A3L6PMB1-F1
#
_entry.id   AF-A0A3L6PMB1-F1
#
_cell.length_a   1.000
_cell.length_b   1.000
_cell.length_c   1.000
_cell.angle_alpha   90.00
_cell.angle_beta   90.00
_cell.angle_gamma   90.00
#
_symmetry.space_group_name_H-M   'P 1'
#
loop_
_entity.id
_entity.type
_entity.pdbx_description
1 polymer ?
#
loop_
_entity_poly.entity_id
_entity_poly.type
_entity_poly.pdbx_seq_one_letter_code
_entity_poly.pdbx_strand_id
1 'polypeptide(L)'
;MASTSSAEGAHQTNPEKVKLVTVLSIDGGGVRGIIPAIILAFLEEKLQELDGPDARIADYFDVVAGTSTGGLLTAMLTAPGKNGRPLFDAKDFAQFYIDHSPKIFPQK
;
A
#
# COMPACT_ATOMS: atom_id res chain seq x y z
N MET A 1 30.43 57.34 15.09
CA MET A 1 30.31 56.31 14.04
C MET A 1 30.10 54.98 14.72
N ALA A 2 28.93 54.37 14.55
CA ALA A 2 28.69 52.96 14.84
C ALA A 2 27.58 52.50 13.91
N SER A 3 27.98 51.85 12.82
CA SER A 3 27.09 51.20 11.85
C SER A 3 26.72 49.83 12.39
N THR A 4 25.49 49.67 12.88
CA THR A 4 24.91 48.35 13.11
C THR A 4 24.37 47.83 11.78
N SER A 5 25.21 47.04 11.11
CA SER A 5 24.83 46.19 9.99
C SER A 5 23.81 45.16 10.48
N SER A 6 22.59 45.23 9.94
CA SER A 6 21.55 44.24 10.11
C SER A 6 22.03 42.91 9.52
N ALA A 7 22.31 41.94 10.39
CA ALA A 7 22.58 40.56 9.98
C ALA A 7 21.28 39.95 9.43
N GLU A 8 21.26 39.89 8.09
CA GLU A 8 20.82 38.79 7.23
C GLU A 8 19.67 37.90 7.74
N GLY A 9 18.63 37.85 6.91
CA GLY A 9 17.40 37.12 7.15
C GLY A 9 17.64 35.66 7.49
N ALA A 10 17.31 35.30 8.73
CA ALA A 10 17.05 33.91 9.08
C ALA A 10 15.95 33.38 8.16
N HIS A 11 16.28 32.35 7.38
CA HIS A 11 15.30 31.53 6.70
C HIS A 11 14.40 30.90 7.77
N GLN A 12 13.27 31.54 8.04
CA GLN A 12 12.21 30.97 8.86
C GLN A 12 11.64 29.80 8.05
N THR A 13 12.13 28.59 8.28
CA THR A 13 11.46 27.39 7.79
C THR A 13 10.14 27.31 8.55
N ASN A 14 9.06 27.75 7.91
CA ASN A 14 7.71 27.49 8.39
C ASN A 14 7.61 25.96 8.58
N PRO A 15 7.28 25.43 9.78
CA PRO A 15 7.11 24.00 10.01
C PRO A 15 5.81 23.49 9.35
N GLU A 16 5.57 23.91 8.11
CA GLU A 16 4.53 23.37 7.25
C GLU A 16 4.73 21.87 7.19
N LYS A 17 3.66 21.17 7.60
CA LYS A 17 3.51 19.71 7.64
C LYS A 17 4.39 19.05 6.58
N VAL A 18 5.48 18.40 7.01
CA VAL A 18 6.26 17.53 6.14
C VAL A 18 5.30 16.48 5.60
N LYS A 19 5.05 16.51 4.28
CA LYS A 19 4.25 15.48 3.61
C LYS A 19 5.03 14.17 3.72
N LEU A 20 4.53 13.24 4.52
CA LEU A 20 5.07 11.89 4.56
C LEU A 20 4.73 11.17 3.25
N VAL A 21 5.67 10.37 2.75
CA VAL A 21 5.44 9.44 1.64
C VAL A 21 5.22 8.06 2.23
N THR A 22 4.14 7.39 1.85
CA THR A 22 3.80 6.05 2.34
C THR A 22 4.14 4.98 1.30
N VAL A 23 4.89 3.96 1.72
CA VAL A 23 5.33 2.87 0.84
C VAL A 23 4.94 1.52 1.43
N LEU A 24 4.26 0.70 0.63
CA LEU A 24 3.96 -0.70 0.92
C LEU A 24 4.86 -1.59 0.05
N SER A 25 5.59 -2.52 0.67
CA SER A 25 6.41 -3.52 -0.03
C SER A 25 5.97 -4.92 0.36
N ILE A 26 5.78 -5.79 -0.63
CA ILE A 26 5.29 -7.17 -0.45
C ILE A 26 6.31 -8.16 -1.03
N ASP A 27 6.88 -8.99 -0.16
CA ASP A 27 7.86 -10.00 -0.55
C ASP A 27 7.23 -11.14 -1.37
N GLY A 28 8.09 -11.79 -2.17
CA GLY A 28 7.74 -13.03 -2.85
C GLY A 28 7.73 -14.24 -1.91
N GLY A 29 7.07 -15.32 -2.31
CA GLY A 29 7.03 -16.54 -1.50
C GLY A 29 6.33 -17.74 -2.13
N GLY A 30 5.93 -17.66 -3.41
CA GLY A 30 5.10 -18.69 -4.03
C GLY A 30 3.76 -18.82 -3.30
N VAL A 31 3.31 -20.04 -3.03
CA VAL A 31 2.06 -20.29 -2.29
C VAL A 31 2.01 -19.61 -0.91
N ARG A 32 3.17 -19.30 -0.30
CA ARG A 32 3.24 -18.56 0.97
C ARG A 32 2.77 -17.10 0.85
N GLY A 33 2.48 -16.60 -0.36
CA GLY A 33 1.80 -15.33 -0.57
C GLY A 33 0.45 -15.22 0.15
N ILE A 34 -0.13 -16.35 0.60
CA ILE A 34 -1.28 -16.34 1.50
C ILE A 34 -1.01 -15.64 2.85
N ILE A 35 0.23 -15.63 3.34
CA ILE A 35 0.61 -14.97 4.60
C ILE A 35 0.42 -13.44 4.48
N PRO A 36 1.09 -12.74 3.54
CA PRO A 36 0.84 -11.31 3.36
C PRO A 36 -0.60 -11.03 2.91
N ALA A 37 -1.26 -11.93 2.17
CA ALA A 37 -2.68 -11.75 1.81
C ALA A 37 -3.59 -11.62 3.05
N ILE A 38 -3.39 -12.45 4.07
CA ILE A 38 -4.15 -12.36 5.33
C ILE A 38 -3.84 -11.05 6.07
N ILE A 39 -2.58 -10.62 6.10
CA ILE A 39 -2.18 -9.35 6.74
C ILE A 39 -2.83 -8.16 6.03
N LEU A 40 -2.86 -8.17 4.69
CA LEU A 40 -3.48 -7.13 3.89
C LEU A 40 -5.00 -7.10 4.08
N ALA A 41 -5.67 -8.26 4.14
CA ALA A 41 -7.09 -8.32 4.45
C ALA A 41 -7.41 -7.65 5.80
N PHE A 42 -6.64 -7.97 6.84
CA PHE A 42 -6.79 -7.36 8.15
C PHE A 42 -6.50 -5.86 8.15
N LEU A 43 -5.44 -5.43 7.45
CA LEU A 43 -5.13 -4.00 7.32
C LEU A 43 -6.28 -3.24 6.64
N GLU A 44 -6.80 -3.75 5.54
CA GLU A 44 -7.91 -3.11 4.82
C GLU A 44 -9.19 -3.05 5.67
N GLU A 45 -9.50 -4.11 6.42
CA GLU A 45 -10.59 -4.12 7.40
C GLU A 45 -10.42 -3.00 8.43
N LYS A 46 -9.21 -2.80 8.98
CA LYS A 46 -8.95 -1.72 9.94
C LYS A 46 -9.05 -0.33 9.34
N LEU A 47 -8.65 -0.16 8.09
CA LEU A 47 -8.85 1.10 7.38
C LEU A 47 -10.35 1.37 7.14
N GLN A 48 -11.11 0.33 6.82
CA GLN A 48 -12.56 0.43 6.64
C GLN A 48 -13.33 0.73 7.93
N GLU A 49 -12.88 0.18 9.07
CA GLU A 49 -13.41 0.53 10.39
C GLU A 49 -13.21 2.01 10.73
N LEU A 50 -12.10 2.61 10.29
CA LEU A 50 -11.73 3.99 10.58
C LEU A 50 -12.39 5.00 9.62
N ASP A 51 -12.33 4.73 8.32
CA ASP A 51 -12.65 5.71 7.28
C ASP A 51 -13.85 5.31 6.40
N GLY A 52 -14.43 4.14 6.65
CA GLY A 52 -15.66 3.65 6.00
C GLY A 52 -15.46 2.49 5.02
N PRO A 53 -16.54 1.80 4.62
CA PRO A 53 -16.48 0.53 3.89
C PRO A 53 -15.86 0.62 2.49
N ASP A 54 -15.81 1.83 1.92
CA ASP A 54 -15.22 2.07 0.60
C ASP A 54 -13.71 2.33 0.64
N ALA A 55 -13.11 2.44 1.84
CA ALA A 55 -11.66 2.57 1.99
C ALA A 55 -10.94 1.33 1.41
N ARG A 56 -9.85 1.57 0.69
CA ARG A 56 -8.97 0.54 0.13
C ARG A 56 -7.53 0.87 0.46
N ILE A 57 -6.68 -0.14 0.58
CA ILE A 57 -5.24 0.08 0.87
C ILE A 57 -4.60 1.05 -0.14
N ALA A 58 -5.01 1.02 -1.41
CA ALA A 58 -4.50 1.92 -2.44
C ALA A 58 -4.79 3.41 -2.20
N ASP A 59 -5.71 3.76 -1.30
CA ASP A 59 -6.00 5.16 -0.95
C ASP A 59 -4.94 5.76 -0.01
N TYR A 60 -4.17 4.91 0.67
CA TYR A 60 -3.26 5.30 1.76
C TYR A 60 -1.79 5.21 1.40
N PHE A 61 -1.45 4.49 0.33
CA PHE A 61 -0.06 4.25 -0.09
C PHE A 61 0.25 4.97 -1.39
N ASP A 62 1.20 5.90 -1.35
CA ASP A 62 1.71 6.59 -2.55
C ASP A 62 2.43 5.60 -3.49
N VAL A 63 3.07 4.57 -2.93
CA VAL A 63 3.80 3.54 -3.68
C VAL A 63 3.47 2.16 -3.14
N VAL A 64 3.13 1.22 -4.03
CA VAL A 64 3.00 -0.20 -3.73
C VAL A 64 3.97 -0.98 -4.61
N ALA A 65 4.84 -1.76 -3.99
CA ALA A 65 5.81 -2.61 -4.67
C ALA A 65 5.67 -4.07 -4.22
N GLY A 66 5.97 -4.98 -5.13
CA GLY A 66 5.98 -6.40 -4.80
C GLY A 66 6.76 -7.24 -5.81
N THR A 67 7.39 -8.31 -5.32
CA THR A 67 8.19 -9.22 -6.15
C THR A 67 7.53 -10.59 -6.23
N SER A 68 7.51 -11.22 -7.41
CA SER A 68 6.89 -12.54 -7.62
C SER A 68 5.41 -12.54 -7.18
N THR A 69 5.00 -13.44 -6.28
CA THR A 69 3.65 -13.49 -5.71
C THR A 69 3.27 -12.21 -4.96
N GLY A 70 4.25 -11.48 -4.40
CA GLY A 70 4.02 -10.14 -3.88
C GLY A 70 3.64 -9.15 -4.97
N GLY A 71 4.21 -9.25 -6.17
CA GLY A 71 3.85 -8.43 -7.33
C GLY A 71 2.44 -8.75 -7.86
N LEU A 72 2.00 -10.01 -7.76
CA LEU A 72 0.61 -10.38 -8.04
C LEU A 72 -0.36 -9.69 -7.07
N LEU A 73 -0.05 -9.71 -5.77
CA LEU A 73 -0.83 -8.97 -4.77
C LEU A 73 -0.81 -7.46 -5.01
N THR A 74 0.34 -6.89 -5.37
CA THR A 74 0.45 -5.47 -5.78
C THR A 74 -0.48 -5.17 -6.95
N ALA A 75 -0.54 -6.04 -7.97
CA ALA A 75 -1.45 -5.87 -9.09
C ALA A 75 -2.92 -5.95 -8.65
N MET A 76 -3.29 -6.90 -7.78
CA MET A 76 -4.66 -7.01 -7.27
C MET A 76 -5.08 -5.77 -6.45
N LEU A 77 -4.15 -5.20 -5.67
CA LEU A 77 -4.39 -3.98 -4.89
C LEU A 77 -4.57 -2.71 -5.74
N THR A 78 -3.98 -2.66 -6.93
CA THR A 78 -3.83 -1.40 -7.68
C THR A 78 -4.50 -1.40 -9.06
N ALA A 79 -4.87 -2.57 -9.60
CA ALA A 79 -5.54 -2.67 -10.89
C ALA A 79 -6.92 -1.97 -10.83
N PRO A 80 -7.18 -0.97 -11.70
CA PRO A 80 -8.43 -0.23 -11.66
C PRO A 80 -9.58 -1.04 -12.26
N GLY A 81 -10.70 -1.07 -11.54
CA GLY A 81 -12.00 -1.49 -12.05
C GLY A 81 -12.69 -0.40 -12.86
N LYS A 82 -13.94 -0.65 -13.26
CA LYS A 82 -14.72 0.26 -14.13
C LYS A 82 -14.96 1.65 -13.54
N ASN A 83 -14.95 1.77 -12.21
CA ASN A 83 -15.14 3.01 -11.46
C ASN A 83 -13.80 3.68 -11.07
N GLY A 84 -12.65 3.19 -11.57
CA GLY A 84 -11.33 3.72 -11.22
C GLY A 84 -10.85 3.35 -9.81
N ARG A 85 -11.60 2.51 -9.07
CA ARG A 85 -11.20 1.95 -7.77
C ARG A 85 -10.47 0.61 -7.94
N PRO A 86 -9.70 0.13 -6.96
CA PRO A 86 -9.14 -1.22 -6.98
C PRO A 86 -10.21 -2.27 -7.34
N LEU A 87 -9.86 -3.18 -8.26
CA LEU A 87 -10.76 -4.19 -8.80
C LEU A 87 -11.13 -5.27 -7.77
N PHE A 88 -10.27 -5.52 -6.79
CA PHE A 88 -10.40 -6.60 -5.82
C PHE A 88 -10.41 -6.06 -4.39
N ASP A 89 -11.17 -6.70 -3.50
CA ASP A 89 -11.11 -6.45 -2.05
C ASP A 89 -10.01 -7.33 -1.43
N ALA A 90 -9.25 -6.79 -0.46
CA ALA A 90 -8.14 -7.53 0.14
C ALA A 90 -8.59 -8.82 0.87
N LYS A 91 -9.83 -8.85 1.37
CA LYS A 91 -10.43 -10.04 2.02
C LYS A 91 -10.49 -11.27 1.12
N ASP A 92 -10.52 -11.08 -0.21
CA ASP A 92 -10.64 -12.16 -1.18
C ASP A 92 -9.27 -12.73 -1.61
N PHE A 93 -8.16 -12.10 -1.19
CA PHE A 93 -6.81 -12.47 -1.66
C PHE A 93 -6.39 -13.86 -1.18
N ALA A 94 -6.74 -14.23 0.06
CA ALA A 94 -6.42 -15.57 0.57
C ALA A 94 -7.18 -16.65 -0.22
N GLN A 95 -8.44 -16.39 -0.55
CA GLN A 95 -9.27 -17.30 -1.34
C GLN A 95 -8.71 -17.48 -2.75
N PHE A 96 -8.20 -16.41 -3.37
CA PHE A 96 -7.49 -16.49 -4.64
C PHE A 96 -6.35 -17.53 -4.60
N TYR A 97 -5.52 -17.52 -3.54
CA TYR A 97 -4.46 -18.52 -3.39
C TYR A 97 -5.01 -19.93 -3.20
N ILE A 98 -6.07 -20.11 -2.39
CA ILE A 98 -6.68 -21.44 -2.16
C ILE A 98 -7.19 -22.03 -3.48
N ASP A 99 -7.87 -21.23 -4.29
CA ASP A 99 -8.52 -21.70 -5.52
C ASP A 99 -7.53 -21.94 -6.67
N HIS A 100 -6.49 -21.11 -6.76
CA HIS A 100 -5.61 -21.09 -7.93
C HIS A 100 -4.26 -21.76 -7.69
N SER A 101 -3.78 -21.85 -6.45
CA SER A 101 -2.46 -22.46 -6.18
C SER A 101 -2.32 -23.89 -6.68
N PRO A 102 -3.33 -24.78 -6.61
CA PRO A 102 -3.20 -26.13 -7.16
C PRO A 102 -2.98 -26.16 -8.68
N LYS A 103 -3.51 -25.15 -9.40
CA LYS A 103 -3.34 -25.02 -10.86
C LYS A 103 -2.03 -24.31 -11.23
N ILE A 104 -1.63 -23.32 -10.43
CA ILE A 104 -0.38 -22.57 -10.64
C ILE A 104 0.84 -23.41 -10.23
N PHE A 105 0.71 -24.21 -9.17
CA PHE A 105 1.75 -25.06 -8.59
C PHE A 105 1.27 -26.53 -8.51
N PRO A 106 1.07 -27.20 -9.67
CA PRO A 106 0.60 -28.59 -9.67
C PRO A 106 1.62 -29.51 -8.99
N GLN A 107 1.15 -30.40 -8.12
CA GLN A 107 1.99 -31.48 -7.60
C GLN A 107 2.19 -32.52 -8.69
N LYS A 108 3.45 -32.95 -8.87
CA LYS A 108 3.82 -34.01 -9.81
C LYS A 108 3.46 -35.38 -9.28
#